data_AF-A0A1J4KW17-F1
#
_entry.id   AF-A0A1J4KW17-F1
#
_cell.length_a   1.000
_cell.length_b   1.000
_cell.length_c   1.000
_cell.angle_alpha   90.00
_cell.angle_beta   90.00
_cell.angle_gamma   90.00
#
_symmetry.space_group_name_H-M   'P 1'
#
loop_
_entity.id
_entity.type
_entity.pdbx_description
1 polymer ?
#
loop_
_entity_poly.entity_id
_entity_poly.type
_entity_poly.pdbx_seq_one_letter_code
_entity_poly.pdbx_strand_id
1 'polypeptide(L)'
;MCFFVPSFCNTFDLGVLRYQIIDSSTVSVVKFIGNETLENLTIPSTVSHAGKNYTVTKIGSSAFFRCSGITGSLTIPNSVTSIGDYAFSGCTGLTGSLTIGNGVIEINYQAFSFCSGFTGPLKIPNSVTSIGDLAFYGCTGFTGSLTIPNSVTSIGANAFSDCSGFTGPLTIPNSVTEIGPYAFHSCSGLSGNLTIGFNVKSIGKNAFSNCTKLKNVIYLGTNPPTFDDSSFKNTNISSFYVDNNYTNDTFCGFNVSRQSFYKVKIVNNVSIEALLTYVDVDDSRVVLKKGDNNLTFIQNYTVGVYVTYQSCNNTLLKEIQTVTSDPTSFMISNENITEMCSTIETPTGDEESVQTKSDDESVNPTNDQNADNKNVSANVGTVVGIVFAVVVVIVVIIVVVLIFIKKRKHDRSSSLKNQEINA
;
A
#
# COMPACT_ATOMS: atom_id res chain seq x y z
N MET A 1 34.81 2.81 -40.44
CA MET A 1 35.01 1.38 -40.12
C MET A 1 34.80 1.20 -38.63
N CYS A 2 33.60 0.76 -38.22
CA CYS A 2 33.34 0.27 -36.87
C CYS A 2 32.97 -1.21 -37.00
N PHE A 3 33.97 -2.08 -36.92
CA PHE A 3 33.78 -3.52 -36.76
C PHE A 3 34.63 -3.95 -35.56
N PHE A 4 34.01 -4.69 -34.64
CA PHE A 4 34.57 -5.30 -33.42
C PHE A 4 34.69 -4.45 -32.13
N VAL A 5 33.58 -3.87 -31.64
CA VAL A 5 33.04 -4.09 -30.26
C VAL A 5 31.56 -3.64 -30.26
N PRO A 6 30.54 -4.50 -30.04
CA PRO A 6 29.13 -4.11 -30.22
C PRO A 6 28.57 -3.09 -29.20
N SER A 7 29.28 -2.80 -28.11
CA SER A 7 28.71 -2.06 -26.97
C SER A 7 28.99 -0.55 -26.94
N PHE A 8 29.93 -0.03 -27.74
CA PHE A 8 30.33 1.38 -27.67
C PHE A 8 29.72 2.29 -28.75
N CYS A 9 29.03 1.74 -29.76
CA CYS A 9 28.54 2.54 -30.89
C CYS A 9 27.20 3.25 -30.64
N ASN A 10 26.57 3.05 -29.48
CA ASN A 10 25.21 3.53 -29.16
C ASN A 10 25.16 4.49 -27.97
N THR A 11 26.28 5.08 -27.55
CA THR A 11 26.32 6.04 -26.45
C THR A 11 26.68 7.43 -26.90
N PHE A 12 26.17 8.44 -26.21
CA PHE A 12 26.54 9.84 -26.41
C PHE A 12 26.57 10.59 -25.07
N ASP A 13 27.38 11.65 -25.02
CA ASP A 13 27.55 12.49 -23.84
C ASP A 13 26.75 13.79 -24.03
N LEU A 14 26.01 14.21 -23.00
CA LEU A 14 25.30 15.48 -22.99
C LEU A 14 25.35 16.08 -21.58
N GLY A 15 26.02 17.23 -21.45
CA GLY A 15 26.32 17.83 -20.15
C GLY A 15 27.18 16.89 -19.30
N VAL A 16 26.76 16.66 -18.05
CA VAL A 16 27.47 15.82 -17.08
C VAL A 16 27.09 14.34 -17.13
N LEU A 17 26.30 13.92 -18.14
CA LEU A 17 25.75 12.57 -18.23
C LEU A 17 26.08 11.91 -19.56
N ARG A 18 26.38 10.61 -19.50
CA ARG A 18 26.46 9.71 -20.65
C ARG A 18 25.18 8.91 -20.77
N TYR A 19 24.66 8.83 -21.99
CA TYR A 19 23.45 8.12 -22.34
C TYR A 19 23.75 6.94 -23.26
N GLN A 20 22.93 5.90 -23.20
CA GLN A 20 22.89 4.80 -24.15
C GLN A 20 21.53 4.77 -24.84
N ILE A 21 21.52 4.74 -26.17
CA ILE A 21 20.30 4.54 -26.96
C ILE A 21 19.79 3.13 -26.75
N ILE A 22 18.54 3.01 -26.28
CA ILE A 22 17.87 1.73 -26.06
C ILE A 22 17.12 1.33 -27.34
N ASP A 23 16.34 2.26 -27.89
CA ASP A 23 15.52 2.05 -29.08
C ASP A 23 15.36 3.35 -29.90
N SER A 24 14.42 3.36 -30.84
CA SER A 24 14.17 4.51 -31.72
C SER A 24 13.61 5.74 -31.01
N SER A 25 13.34 5.72 -29.70
CA SER A 25 12.71 6.82 -28.97
C SER A 25 13.18 6.97 -27.52
N THR A 26 13.93 6.01 -26.98
CA THR A 26 14.33 6.00 -25.58
C THR A 26 15.83 5.83 -25.35
N VAL A 27 16.30 6.36 -24.23
CA VAL A 27 17.69 6.27 -23.76
C VAL A 27 17.75 5.91 -22.27
N SER A 28 18.89 5.34 -21.87
CA SER A 28 19.29 5.10 -20.48
C SER A 28 20.43 6.04 -20.08
N VAL A 29 20.40 6.59 -18.87
CA VAL A 29 21.60 7.23 -18.27
C VAL A 29 22.53 6.12 -17.82
N VAL A 30 23.75 6.05 -18.34
CA VAL A 30 24.69 4.95 -18.05
C VAL A 30 25.93 5.39 -17.29
N LYS A 31 26.22 6.70 -17.21
CA LYS A 31 27.35 7.20 -16.43
C LYS A 31 27.23 8.69 -16.10
N PHE A 32 27.60 9.07 -14.89
CA PHE A 32 27.98 10.44 -14.55
C PHE A 32 29.43 10.71 -14.99
N ILE A 33 29.62 11.73 -15.81
CA ILE A 33 30.91 12.13 -16.39
C ILE A 33 31.36 13.53 -15.95
N GLY A 34 30.63 14.15 -15.01
CA GLY A 34 31.00 15.44 -14.43
C GLY A 34 32.35 15.38 -13.71
N ASN A 35 33.17 16.40 -13.92
CA ASN A 35 34.49 16.59 -13.31
C ASN A 35 34.50 17.67 -12.22
N GLU A 36 33.42 18.44 -12.11
CA GLU A 36 33.22 19.49 -11.10
C GLU A 36 32.13 19.08 -10.11
N THR A 37 32.13 19.75 -8.96
CA THR A 37 31.08 19.59 -7.95
C THR A 37 29.79 20.22 -8.45
N LEU A 38 28.75 19.41 -8.60
CA LEU A 38 27.40 19.82 -8.92
C LEU A 38 26.58 19.92 -7.62
N GLU A 39 25.92 21.04 -7.39
CA GLU A 39 25.03 21.18 -6.24
C GLU A 39 23.81 20.28 -6.41
N ASN A 40 22.99 20.48 -7.44
CA ASN A 40 21.77 19.70 -7.63
C ASN A 40 21.80 18.95 -8.95
N LEU A 41 21.42 17.66 -8.95
CA LEU A 41 21.23 16.87 -10.16
C LEU A 41 19.76 16.64 -10.43
N THR A 42 19.28 17.14 -11.56
CA THR A 42 18.00 16.74 -12.15
C THR A 42 18.30 15.90 -13.38
N ILE A 43 17.89 14.63 -13.38
CA ILE A 43 17.95 13.80 -14.58
C ILE A 43 16.93 14.36 -15.59
N PRO A 44 17.34 14.70 -16.83
CA PRO A 44 16.40 15.25 -17.80
C PRO A 44 15.39 14.18 -18.22
N SER A 45 14.13 14.56 -18.45
CA SER A 45 13.12 13.63 -18.96
C SER A 45 13.27 13.34 -20.46
N THR A 46 13.85 14.29 -21.20
CA THR A 46 14.15 14.18 -22.62
C THR A 46 15.52 14.74 -22.95
N VAL A 47 16.18 14.18 -23.96
CA VAL A 47 17.46 14.66 -24.48
C VAL A 47 17.45 14.64 -26.01
N SER A 48 18.22 15.52 -26.65
CA SER A 48 18.36 15.56 -28.10
C SER A 48 19.75 15.12 -28.54
N HIS A 49 19.83 14.22 -29.51
CA HIS A 49 21.08 13.76 -30.11
C HIS A 49 20.88 13.53 -31.61
N ALA A 50 21.80 14.06 -32.43
CA ALA A 50 21.76 13.94 -33.89
C ALA A 50 20.41 14.34 -34.54
N GLY A 51 19.81 15.44 -34.05
CA GLY A 51 18.53 15.95 -34.57
C GLY A 51 17.30 15.17 -34.14
N LYS A 52 17.45 14.23 -33.20
CA LYS A 52 16.38 13.36 -32.71
C LYS A 52 16.23 13.49 -31.20
N ASN A 53 14.97 13.53 -30.76
CA ASN A 53 14.63 13.57 -29.34
C ASN A 53 14.42 12.16 -28.80
N TYR A 54 14.97 11.91 -27.62
CA TYR A 54 14.84 10.67 -26.87
C TYR A 54 14.23 10.94 -25.51
N THR A 55 13.36 10.05 -25.04
CA THR A 55 12.87 10.05 -23.67
C THR A 55 13.85 9.27 -22.79
N VAL A 56 14.22 9.84 -21.64
CA VAL A 56 15.07 9.15 -20.66
C VAL A 56 14.18 8.24 -19.82
N THR A 57 14.29 6.94 -20.03
CA THR A 57 13.41 5.94 -19.40
C THR A 57 14.11 5.07 -18.37
N LYS A 58 15.45 5.06 -18.33
CA LYS A 58 16.21 4.22 -17.39
C LYS A 58 17.39 4.96 -16.80
N ILE A 59 17.73 4.58 -15.59
CA ILE A 59 19.05 4.82 -15.00
C ILE A 59 19.73 3.46 -14.93
N GLY A 60 20.80 3.30 -15.69
CA GLY A 60 21.55 2.05 -15.81
C GLY A 60 22.27 1.68 -14.52
N SER A 61 22.62 0.39 -14.41
CA SER A 61 23.36 -0.12 -13.27
C SER A 61 24.68 0.63 -13.08
N SER A 62 25.00 0.96 -11.83
CA SER A 62 26.21 1.71 -11.44
C SER A 62 26.41 3.06 -12.12
N ALA A 63 25.39 3.68 -12.74
CA ALA A 63 25.54 4.93 -13.49
C ALA A 63 26.16 6.08 -12.66
N PHE A 64 25.91 6.08 -11.35
CA PHE A 64 26.44 7.03 -10.37
C PHE A 64 27.17 6.33 -9.23
N PHE A 65 27.68 5.11 -9.41
CA PHE A 65 28.31 4.35 -8.33
C PHE A 65 29.45 5.15 -7.66
N ARG A 66 29.36 5.32 -6.34
CA ARG A 66 30.27 6.11 -5.49
C ARG A 66 30.49 7.54 -5.98
N CYS A 67 29.48 8.15 -6.61
CA CYS A 67 29.58 9.53 -7.05
C CYS A 67 29.62 10.49 -5.85
N SER A 68 30.76 11.15 -5.68
CA SER A 68 30.95 12.25 -4.72
C SER A 68 30.87 13.62 -5.36
N GLY A 69 30.68 13.68 -6.68
CA GLY A 69 30.62 14.92 -7.46
C GLY A 69 29.30 15.66 -7.35
N ILE A 70 28.25 15.05 -6.76
CA ILE A 70 26.94 15.69 -6.58
C ILE A 70 26.72 15.88 -5.08
N THR A 71 26.47 17.12 -4.65
CA THR A 71 26.52 17.50 -3.23
C THR A 71 25.17 17.81 -2.58
N GLY A 72 24.15 18.11 -3.36
CA GLY A 72 22.82 18.53 -2.93
C GLY A 72 21.75 17.52 -3.32
N SER A 73 20.65 18.00 -3.91
CA SER A 73 19.46 17.19 -4.17
C SER A 73 19.54 16.39 -5.46
N LEU A 74 18.85 15.25 -5.48
CA LEU A 74 18.66 14.41 -6.66
C LEU A 74 17.18 14.38 -7.05
N THR A 75 16.88 14.73 -8.31
CA THR A 75 15.55 14.61 -8.90
C THR A 75 15.57 13.64 -10.07
N ILE A 76 14.81 12.55 -9.95
CA ILE A 76 14.57 11.56 -11.00
C ILE A 76 13.18 11.84 -11.60
N PRO A 77 13.04 12.08 -12.91
CA PRO A 77 11.78 12.52 -13.52
C PRO A 77 10.79 11.35 -13.71
N ASN A 78 9.52 11.69 -13.93
CA ASN A 78 8.44 10.72 -14.17
C ASN A 78 8.62 9.88 -15.44
N SER A 79 9.53 10.24 -16.35
CA SER A 79 9.81 9.44 -17.55
C SER A 79 10.62 8.19 -17.25
N VAL A 80 11.37 8.17 -16.14
CA VAL A 80 12.20 7.05 -15.74
C VAL A 80 11.31 5.96 -15.14
N THR A 81 11.42 4.75 -15.66
CA THR A 81 10.63 3.58 -15.24
C THR A 81 11.41 2.57 -14.42
N SER A 82 12.75 2.62 -14.45
CA SER A 82 13.62 1.69 -13.72
C SER A 82 14.92 2.35 -13.27
N ILE A 83 15.33 2.05 -12.03
CA ILE A 83 16.61 2.42 -11.45
C ILE A 83 17.42 1.13 -11.26
N GLY A 84 18.50 0.98 -12.02
CA GLY A 84 19.30 -0.23 -12.08
C GLY A 84 20.13 -0.52 -10.83
N ASP A 85 20.73 -1.71 -10.80
CA ASP A 85 21.50 -2.18 -9.66
C ASP A 85 22.67 -1.24 -9.35
N TYR A 86 22.86 -0.94 -8.06
CA TYR A 86 23.93 -0.05 -7.58
C TYR A 86 23.90 1.37 -8.20
N ALA A 87 22.82 1.79 -8.86
CA ALA A 87 22.78 3.01 -9.66
C ALA A 87 23.37 4.23 -8.95
N PHE A 88 23.04 4.43 -7.68
CA PHE A 88 23.55 5.49 -6.81
C PHE A 88 24.29 4.95 -5.59
N SER A 89 24.66 3.67 -5.56
CA SER A 89 25.29 3.08 -4.37
C SER A 89 26.58 3.81 -3.99
N GLY A 90 26.70 4.23 -2.73
CA GLY A 90 27.84 4.96 -2.18
C GLY A 90 27.89 6.44 -2.53
N CYS A 91 26.81 7.04 -3.04
CA CYS A 91 26.75 8.49 -3.29
C CYS A 91 26.60 9.28 -1.98
N THR A 92 27.64 9.26 -1.13
CA THR A 92 27.64 9.95 0.18
C THR A 92 27.62 11.47 0.05
N GLY A 93 27.98 12.00 -1.13
CA GLY A 93 27.92 13.43 -1.43
C GLY A 93 26.50 13.97 -1.52
N LEU A 94 25.49 13.15 -1.85
CA LEU A 94 24.11 13.63 -2.00
C LEU A 94 23.52 14.02 -0.64
N THR A 95 23.62 15.29 -0.26
CA THR A 95 23.17 15.77 1.06
C THR A 95 21.78 16.42 1.08
N GLY A 96 21.21 16.64 -0.10
CA GLY A 96 19.90 17.26 -0.26
C GLY A 96 18.75 16.27 -0.15
N SER A 97 17.63 16.64 -0.78
CA SER A 97 16.44 15.79 -0.86
C SER A 97 16.53 14.80 -2.03
N LEU A 98 15.85 13.66 -1.89
CA LEU A 98 15.64 12.70 -2.97
C LEU A 98 14.19 12.80 -3.48
N THR A 99 14.02 13.15 -4.76
CA THR A 99 12.73 13.09 -5.45
C THR A 99 12.76 11.99 -6.51
N ILE A 100 11.90 10.98 -6.35
CA ILE A 100 11.73 9.89 -7.32
C ILE A 100 10.41 10.11 -8.07
N GLY A 101 10.45 10.09 -9.40
CA GLY A 101 9.28 10.28 -10.24
C GLY A 101 8.28 9.11 -10.17
N ASN A 102 7.00 9.41 -10.39
CA ASN A 102 5.89 8.44 -10.43
C ASN A 102 5.88 7.54 -11.68
N GLY A 103 6.97 7.50 -12.45
CA GLY A 103 7.17 6.52 -13.52
C GLY A 103 7.89 5.27 -13.05
N VAL A 104 8.64 5.35 -11.96
CA VAL A 104 9.52 4.28 -11.48
C VAL A 104 8.68 3.12 -10.95
N ILE A 105 8.87 1.95 -11.54
CA ILE A 105 8.15 0.72 -11.16
C ILE A 105 8.97 -0.10 -10.17
N GLU A 106 10.29 -0.09 -10.31
CA GLU A 106 11.21 -0.93 -9.53
C GLU A 106 12.41 -0.11 -9.05
N ILE A 107 12.76 -0.31 -7.77
CA ILE A 107 14.00 0.16 -7.17
C ILE A 107 14.86 -1.08 -6.92
N ASN A 108 15.88 -1.29 -7.74
CA ASN A 108 16.60 -2.56 -7.79
C ASN A 108 17.66 -2.72 -6.68
N TYR A 109 18.40 -3.83 -6.77
CA TYR A 109 19.42 -4.24 -5.81
C TYR A 109 20.42 -3.12 -5.53
N GLN A 110 20.55 -2.73 -4.26
CA GLN A 110 21.46 -1.68 -3.80
C GLN A 110 21.35 -0.32 -4.53
N ALA A 111 20.21 0.00 -5.16
CA ALA A 111 20.08 1.20 -5.99
C ALA A 111 20.55 2.50 -5.30
N PHE A 112 20.32 2.65 -4.00
CA PHE A 112 20.73 3.78 -3.17
C PHE A 112 21.51 3.35 -1.91
N SER A 113 22.12 2.16 -1.91
CA SER A 113 22.89 1.68 -0.75
C SER A 113 24.00 2.67 -0.36
N PHE A 114 24.23 2.91 0.93
CA PHE A 114 25.20 3.84 1.49
C PHE A 114 25.07 5.30 1.02
N CYS A 115 23.89 5.74 0.56
CA CYS A 115 23.58 7.16 0.35
C CYS A 115 23.29 7.84 1.69
N SER A 116 24.29 7.88 2.58
CA SER A 116 24.15 8.33 3.96
C SER A 116 23.94 9.84 4.11
N GLY A 117 24.16 10.62 3.05
CA GLY A 117 24.05 12.08 3.06
C GLY A 117 22.63 12.61 2.95
N PHE A 118 21.71 11.89 2.28
CA PHE A 118 20.39 12.44 1.96
C PHE A 118 19.67 12.90 3.21
N THR A 119 18.89 13.97 3.13
CA THR A 119 18.15 14.53 4.26
C THR A 119 16.64 14.56 4.01
N GLY A 120 15.87 14.78 5.09
CA GLY A 120 14.42 14.86 5.05
C GLY A 120 13.71 13.51 4.89
N PRO A 121 12.39 13.52 4.64
CA PRO A 121 11.59 12.31 4.53
C PRO A 121 11.86 11.56 3.22
N LEU A 122 11.77 10.24 3.28
CA LEU A 122 11.81 9.38 2.08
C LEU A 122 10.38 9.01 1.67
N LYS A 123 10.00 9.39 0.45
CA LYS A 123 8.71 9.04 -0.15
C LYS A 123 8.93 8.10 -1.34
N ILE A 124 8.50 6.84 -1.20
CA ILE A 124 8.47 5.90 -2.31
C ILE A 124 7.26 6.24 -3.21
N PRO A 125 7.42 6.40 -4.53
CA PRO A 125 6.32 6.76 -5.44
C PRO A 125 5.25 5.68 -5.55
N ASN A 126 3.99 6.10 -5.77
CA ASN A 126 2.82 5.20 -5.89
C ASN A 126 2.87 4.24 -7.10
N SER A 127 3.85 4.40 -7.99
CA SER A 127 4.09 3.52 -9.12
C SER A 127 4.99 2.33 -8.77
N VAL A 128 5.74 2.42 -7.67
CA VAL A 128 6.70 1.37 -7.28
C VAL A 128 5.97 0.15 -6.78
N THR A 129 6.27 -1.01 -7.36
CA THR A 129 5.68 -2.30 -6.98
C THR A 129 6.63 -3.15 -6.14
N SER A 130 7.94 -2.97 -6.30
CA SER A 130 8.96 -3.74 -5.57
C SER A 130 10.13 -2.86 -5.13
N ILE A 131 10.61 -3.12 -3.91
CA ILE A 131 11.82 -2.53 -3.33
C ILE A 131 12.82 -3.68 -3.15
N GLY A 132 13.90 -3.65 -3.93
CA GLY A 132 14.89 -4.72 -3.97
C GLY A 132 15.77 -4.81 -2.73
N ASP A 133 16.55 -5.89 -2.68
CA ASP A 133 17.48 -6.13 -1.57
C ASP A 133 18.49 -4.99 -1.44
N LEU A 134 18.73 -4.57 -0.20
CA LEU A 134 19.68 -3.52 0.18
C LEU A 134 19.42 -2.16 -0.52
N ALA A 135 18.24 -1.94 -1.11
CA ALA A 135 17.94 -0.77 -1.95
C ALA A 135 18.30 0.57 -1.31
N PHE A 136 18.07 0.74 -0.01
CA PHE A 136 18.41 1.91 0.81
C PHE A 136 19.27 1.53 2.03
N TYR A 137 20.04 0.45 1.93
CA TYR A 137 20.91 -0.01 3.02
C TYR A 137 21.86 1.11 3.47
N GLY A 138 21.97 1.37 4.78
CA GLY A 138 22.91 2.38 5.31
C GLY A 138 22.59 3.83 4.94
N CYS A 139 21.37 4.14 4.51
CA CYS A 139 20.92 5.52 4.28
C CYS A 139 20.57 6.23 5.59
N THR A 140 21.59 6.54 6.39
CA THR A 140 21.45 7.08 7.75
C THR A 140 20.92 8.52 7.81
N GLY A 141 21.05 9.30 6.75
CA GLY A 141 20.74 10.73 6.75
C GLY A 141 19.24 11.06 6.62
N PHE A 142 18.43 10.14 6.07
CA PHE A 142 16.99 10.39 5.95
C PHE A 142 16.37 10.54 7.33
N THR A 143 15.47 11.51 7.48
CA THR A 143 14.83 11.85 8.76
C THR A 143 13.31 11.94 8.63
N GLY A 144 12.60 11.94 9.76
CA GLY A 144 11.14 12.02 9.75
C GLY A 144 10.51 10.72 9.27
N SER A 145 9.52 10.82 8.38
CA SER A 145 8.70 9.67 7.93
C SER A 145 9.29 8.95 6.71
N LEU A 146 9.19 7.64 6.71
CA LEU A 146 9.33 6.79 5.53
C LEU A 146 7.92 6.42 5.02
N THR A 147 7.59 6.80 3.78
CA THR A 147 6.29 6.47 3.16
C THR A 147 6.46 5.36 2.14
N ILE A 148 5.82 4.21 2.39
CA ILE A 148 5.72 3.07 1.48
C ILE A 148 4.27 2.99 0.96
N PRO A 149 4.02 3.12 -0.35
CA PRO A 149 2.67 3.20 -0.90
C PRO A 149 2.01 1.82 -1.08
N ASN A 150 0.68 1.81 -1.19
CA ASN A 150 -0.14 0.61 -1.38
C ASN A 150 0.08 -0.12 -2.73
N SER A 151 0.98 0.36 -3.58
CA SER A 151 1.41 -0.34 -4.79
C SER A 151 2.50 -1.37 -4.51
N VAL A 152 3.26 -1.22 -3.42
CA VAL A 152 4.39 -2.10 -3.08
C VAL A 152 3.87 -3.44 -2.58
N THR A 153 4.33 -4.54 -3.18
CA THR A 153 3.93 -5.91 -2.81
C THR A 153 5.02 -6.66 -2.05
N SER A 154 6.28 -6.27 -2.20
CA SER A 154 7.43 -6.91 -1.54
C SER A 154 8.49 -5.89 -1.11
N ILE A 155 9.08 -6.14 0.07
CA ILE A 155 10.23 -5.40 0.60
C ILE A 155 11.40 -6.39 0.75
N GLY A 156 12.48 -6.17 0.01
CA GLY A 156 13.64 -7.06 -0.04
C GLY A 156 14.46 -7.13 1.25
N ALA A 157 15.39 -8.08 1.28
CA ALA A 157 16.31 -8.27 2.40
C ALA A 157 17.18 -7.02 2.61
N ASN A 158 17.34 -6.60 3.86
CA ASN A 158 18.11 -5.42 4.25
C ASN A 158 17.70 -4.10 3.54
N ALA A 159 16.52 -4.02 2.91
CA ALA A 159 16.14 -2.91 2.03
C ALA A 159 16.30 -1.52 2.68
N PHE A 160 16.04 -1.41 3.98
CA PHE A 160 16.19 -0.20 4.80
C PHE A 160 17.06 -0.47 6.04
N SER A 161 17.88 -1.52 6.06
CA SER A 161 18.75 -1.78 7.21
C SER A 161 19.72 -0.62 7.43
N ASP A 162 20.02 -0.32 8.70
CA ASP A 162 20.85 0.79 9.16
C ASP A 162 20.34 2.19 8.78
N CYS A 163 19.05 2.34 8.43
CA CYS A 163 18.40 3.65 8.26
C CYS A 163 18.01 4.27 9.61
N SER A 164 19.01 4.64 10.41
CA SER A 164 18.81 5.10 11.79
C SER A 164 18.19 6.49 11.95
N GLY A 165 18.08 7.29 10.89
CA GLY A 165 17.56 8.65 10.97
C GLY A 165 16.03 8.77 10.94
N PHE A 166 15.30 7.73 10.49
CA PHE A 166 13.83 7.76 10.49
C PHE A 166 13.27 7.79 11.90
N THR A 167 12.46 8.79 12.23
CA THR A 167 11.86 8.99 13.57
C THR A 167 10.34 8.98 13.55
N GLY A 168 9.73 9.16 12.38
CA GLY A 168 8.30 9.25 12.18
C GLY A 168 7.59 7.89 12.18
N PRO A 169 6.25 7.89 11.96
CA PRO A 169 5.50 6.66 11.79
C PRO A 169 5.93 5.91 10.52
N LEU A 170 5.81 4.60 10.57
CA LEU A 170 6.05 3.71 9.43
C LEU A 170 4.81 2.84 9.21
N THR A 171 4.27 2.87 8.00
CA THR A 171 3.18 1.97 7.59
C THR A 171 3.72 1.01 6.55
N ILE A 172 3.66 -0.29 6.86
CA ILE A 172 3.78 -1.36 5.87
C ILE A 172 2.37 -1.60 5.31
N PRO A 173 2.12 -1.26 4.03
CA PRO A 173 0.77 -1.25 3.49
C PRO A 173 0.17 -2.65 3.34
N ASN A 174 -1.15 -2.70 3.19
CA ASN A 174 -1.90 -3.96 3.03
C ASN A 174 -1.59 -4.69 1.72
N SER A 175 -0.90 -4.07 0.78
CA SER A 175 -0.45 -4.72 -0.45
C SER A 175 0.80 -5.58 -0.24
N VAL A 176 1.58 -5.33 0.82
CA VAL A 176 2.81 -6.07 1.10
C VAL A 176 2.45 -7.45 1.63
N THR A 177 3.01 -8.48 0.99
CA THR A 177 2.85 -9.86 1.44
C THR A 177 4.06 -10.38 2.19
N GLU A 178 5.24 -9.80 1.97
CA GLU A 178 6.51 -10.25 2.53
C GLU A 178 7.40 -9.07 2.94
N ILE A 179 7.95 -9.16 4.15
CA ILE A 179 9.01 -8.29 4.66
C ILE A 179 10.28 -9.13 4.78
N GLY A 180 11.29 -8.83 3.96
CA GLY A 180 12.51 -9.61 3.88
C GLY A 180 13.35 -9.64 5.17
N PRO A 181 14.28 -10.60 5.30
CA PRO A 181 15.21 -10.64 6.42
C PRO A 181 15.96 -9.30 6.59
N TYR A 182 16.09 -8.85 7.82
CA TYR A 182 16.75 -7.58 8.19
C TYR A 182 16.20 -6.33 7.47
N ALA A 183 15.02 -6.36 6.85
CA ALA A 183 14.52 -5.25 6.02
C ALA A 183 14.60 -3.86 6.68
N PHE A 184 14.36 -3.77 7.98
CA PHE A 184 14.47 -2.56 8.80
C PHE A 184 15.41 -2.76 10.01
N HIS A 185 16.39 -3.67 9.89
CA HIS A 185 17.36 -3.94 10.95
C HIS A 185 18.11 -2.66 11.34
N SER A 186 18.30 -2.43 12.63
CA SER A 186 19.05 -1.28 13.16
C SER A 186 18.53 0.09 12.69
N CYS A 187 17.23 0.19 12.35
CA CYS A 187 16.50 1.46 12.25
C CYS A 187 16.26 2.06 13.64
N SER A 188 17.34 2.32 14.38
CA SER A 188 17.33 2.67 15.80
C SER A 188 16.64 3.99 16.13
N GLY A 189 16.45 4.88 15.14
CA GLY A 189 15.68 6.11 15.27
C GLY A 189 14.17 5.91 15.30
N LEU A 190 13.65 4.76 14.82
CA LEU A 190 12.23 4.55 14.57
C LEU A 190 11.44 4.57 15.89
N SER A 191 10.93 5.75 16.23
CA SER A 191 10.19 6.01 17.47
C SER A 191 8.68 6.16 17.26
N GLY A 192 8.24 6.40 16.02
CA GLY A 192 6.83 6.46 15.68
C GLY A 192 6.16 5.09 15.72
N ASN A 193 4.84 5.08 15.55
CA ASN A 193 4.07 3.85 15.47
C ASN A 193 4.45 3.09 14.19
N LEU A 194 4.67 1.78 14.32
CA LEU A 194 4.76 0.86 13.21
C LEU A 194 3.39 0.22 12.99
N THR A 195 2.82 0.39 11.80
CA THR A 195 1.59 -0.30 11.39
C THR A 195 1.92 -1.32 10.32
N ILE A 196 1.53 -2.57 10.55
CA ILE A 196 1.75 -3.69 9.64
C ILE A 196 0.40 -4.13 9.05
N GLY A 197 0.32 -4.12 7.72
CA GLY A 197 -0.90 -4.42 6.97
C GLY A 197 -1.40 -5.85 7.12
N PHE A 198 -2.70 -6.03 6.87
CA PHE A 198 -3.41 -7.30 7.14
C PHE A 198 -3.05 -8.45 6.19
N ASN A 199 -2.43 -8.18 5.04
CA ASN A 199 -2.00 -9.22 4.09
C ASN A 199 -0.53 -9.64 4.26
N VAL A 200 0.20 -9.08 5.23
CA VAL A 200 1.59 -9.52 5.49
C VAL A 200 1.55 -10.98 5.95
N LYS A 201 2.18 -11.86 5.17
CA LYS A 201 2.23 -13.31 5.39
C LYS A 201 3.54 -13.76 6.03
N SER A 202 4.63 -13.04 5.79
CA SER A 202 5.95 -13.34 6.34
C SER A 202 6.69 -12.08 6.80
N ILE A 203 7.33 -12.20 7.96
CA ILE A 203 8.27 -11.24 8.52
C ILE A 203 9.60 -11.97 8.72
N GLY A 204 10.61 -11.57 7.96
CA GLY A 204 11.90 -12.26 7.93
C GLY A 204 12.71 -12.12 9.22
N LYS A 205 13.68 -13.02 9.38
CA LYS A 205 14.70 -12.98 10.44
C LYS A 205 15.24 -11.58 10.64
N ASN A 206 15.27 -11.12 11.89
CA ASN A 206 15.83 -9.82 12.28
C ASN A 206 15.19 -8.60 11.60
N ALA A 207 14.03 -8.70 10.94
CA ALA A 207 13.43 -7.64 10.11
C ALA A 207 13.35 -6.28 10.80
N PHE A 208 12.99 -6.21 12.09
CA PHE A 208 12.94 -5.00 12.91
C PHE A 208 13.84 -5.10 14.15
N SER A 209 14.84 -5.99 14.11
CA SER A 209 15.77 -6.12 15.22
C SER A 209 16.63 -4.87 15.38
N ASN A 210 17.03 -4.54 16.61
CA ASN A 210 17.77 -3.31 16.96
C ASN A 210 17.03 -2.00 16.61
N CYS A 211 15.72 -2.02 16.35
CA CYS A 211 14.88 -0.82 16.35
C CYS A 211 14.65 -0.35 17.80
N THR A 212 15.71 0.12 18.46
CA THR A 212 15.75 0.35 19.91
C THR A 212 14.76 1.39 20.42
N LYS A 213 14.23 2.28 19.57
CA LYS A 213 13.21 3.27 19.95
C LYS A 213 11.78 2.82 19.64
N LEU A 214 11.61 1.69 18.96
CA LEU A 214 10.30 1.18 18.59
C LEU A 214 9.60 0.61 19.82
N LYS A 215 8.39 1.12 20.08
CA LYS A 215 7.56 0.76 21.24
C LYS A 215 6.17 0.29 20.84
N ASN A 216 5.56 0.99 19.88
CA ASN A 216 4.18 0.76 19.47
C ASN A 216 4.16 0.06 18.11
N VAL A 217 3.66 -1.16 18.10
CA VAL A 217 3.43 -1.91 16.86
C VAL A 217 1.98 -2.35 16.78
N ILE A 218 1.36 -2.03 15.65
CA ILE A 218 -0.02 -2.38 15.32
C ILE A 218 0.04 -3.40 14.18
N TYR A 219 -0.60 -4.55 14.36
CA TYR A 219 -0.83 -5.50 13.28
C TYR A 219 -2.32 -5.55 12.95
N LEU A 220 -2.65 -5.30 11.68
CA LEU A 220 -4.04 -5.19 11.22
C LEU A 220 -4.65 -6.53 10.78
N GLY A 221 -3.86 -7.60 10.72
CA GLY A 221 -4.35 -8.93 10.34
C GLY A 221 -4.93 -9.69 11.53
N THR A 222 -5.77 -10.68 11.23
CA THR A 222 -6.39 -11.55 12.24
C THR A 222 -5.65 -12.88 12.40
N ASN A 223 -4.85 -13.28 11.42
CA ASN A 223 -4.01 -14.48 11.52
C ASN A 223 -2.54 -14.07 11.70
N PRO A 224 -1.75 -14.75 12.55
CA PRO A 224 -0.33 -14.46 12.68
C PRO A 224 0.40 -14.63 11.33
N PRO A 225 1.27 -13.70 10.93
CA PRO A 225 2.23 -13.97 9.86
C PRO A 225 3.23 -15.04 10.33
N THR A 226 3.88 -15.69 9.37
CA THR A 226 5.11 -16.44 9.68
C THR A 226 6.20 -15.45 10.08
N PHE A 227 6.86 -15.69 11.21
CA PHE A 227 7.97 -14.85 11.69
C PHE A 227 9.06 -15.69 12.32
N ASP A 228 10.27 -15.15 12.33
CA ASP A 228 11.40 -15.66 13.11
C ASP A 228 11.44 -14.96 14.48
N ASP A 229 11.81 -15.67 15.54
CA ASP A 229 11.82 -15.13 16.92
C ASP A 229 12.70 -13.88 17.08
N SER A 230 13.68 -13.69 16.20
CA SER A 230 14.55 -12.51 16.21
C SER A 230 13.97 -11.28 15.49
N SER A 231 12.79 -11.40 14.86
CA SER A 231 12.21 -10.35 14.01
C SER A 231 12.09 -9.00 14.71
N PHE A 232 11.82 -8.99 16.02
CA PHE A 232 11.70 -7.78 16.85
C PHE A 232 12.69 -7.78 18.04
N LYS A 233 13.81 -8.50 17.92
CA LYS A 233 14.83 -8.57 18.97
C LYS A 233 15.44 -7.19 19.27
N ASN A 234 15.75 -6.90 20.53
CA ASN A 234 16.34 -5.62 20.97
C ASN A 234 15.48 -4.39 20.59
N THR A 235 14.16 -4.53 20.67
CA THR A 235 13.20 -3.43 20.62
C THR A 235 12.71 -3.09 22.02
N ASN A 236 12.01 -1.96 22.18
CA ASN A 236 11.38 -1.55 23.44
C ASN A 236 9.86 -1.80 23.40
N ILE A 237 9.42 -2.82 22.66
CA ILE A 237 8.02 -3.21 22.54
C ILE A 237 7.62 -3.96 23.82
N SER A 238 6.55 -3.52 24.47
CA SER A 238 5.95 -4.23 25.61
C SER A 238 4.85 -5.20 25.17
N SER A 239 4.05 -4.80 24.18
CA SER A 239 2.98 -5.61 23.60
C SER A 239 2.69 -5.18 22.16
N PHE A 240 2.08 -6.08 21.41
CA PHE A 240 1.53 -5.78 20.08
C PHE A 240 0.07 -5.42 20.17
N TYR A 241 -0.34 -4.37 19.48
CA TYR A 241 -1.75 -4.03 19.31
C TYR A 241 -2.31 -4.80 18.12
N VAL A 242 -3.36 -5.60 18.36
CA VAL A 242 -3.96 -6.49 17.36
C VAL A 242 -5.49 -6.40 17.38
N ASP A 243 -6.14 -6.88 16.32
CA ASP A 243 -7.61 -6.88 16.24
C ASP A 243 -8.20 -7.82 17.28
N ASN A 244 -9.43 -7.56 17.73
CA ASN A 244 -10.16 -8.48 18.62
C ASN A 244 -10.27 -9.90 18.07
N ASN A 245 -10.28 -10.06 16.74
CA ASN A 245 -10.35 -11.35 16.08
C ASN A 245 -8.95 -11.98 15.82
N TYR A 246 -7.88 -11.43 16.39
CA TYR A 246 -6.54 -12.00 16.26
C TYR A 246 -6.44 -13.34 16.99
N THR A 247 -6.05 -14.38 16.25
CA THR A 247 -6.21 -15.78 16.66
C THR A 247 -5.19 -16.28 17.68
N ASN A 248 -4.09 -15.56 17.90
CA ASN A 248 -3.02 -15.96 18.81
C ASN A 248 -2.92 -15.04 20.04
N ASP A 249 -2.48 -15.57 21.18
CA ASP A 249 -2.25 -14.78 22.40
C ASP A 249 -0.92 -14.03 22.43
N THR A 250 -0.01 -14.38 21.50
CA THR A 250 1.28 -13.71 21.33
C THR A 250 1.54 -13.36 19.87
N PHE A 251 2.37 -12.35 19.66
CA PHE A 251 2.90 -11.96 18.36
C PHE A 251 4.42 -11.94 18.47
N CYS A 252 5.12 -12.84 17.76
CA CYS A 252 6.59 -12.96 17.82
C CYS A 252 7.12 -13.10 19.28
N GLY A 253 6.39 -13.82 20.13
CA GLY A 253 6.73 -14.02 21.55
C GLY A 253 6.35 -12.85 22.48
N PHE A 254 5.83 -11.74 21.96
CA PHE A 254 5.31 -10.63 22.75
C PHE A 254 3.83 -10.84 23.07
N ASN A 255 3.39 -10.36 24.24
CA ASN A 255 1.97 -10.31 24.57
C ASN A 255 1.22 -9.44 23.55
N VAL A 256 -0.04 -9.80 23.29
CA VAL A 256 -0.93 -8.97 22.48
C VAL A 256 -1.94 -8.22 23.33
N SER A 257 -2.26 -7.00 22.91
CA SER A 257 -3.34 -6.18 23.42
C SER A 257 -4.40 -6.08 22.32
N ARG A 258 -5.53 -6.75 22.53
CA ARG A 258 -6.64 -6.81 21.58
C ARG A 258 -7.47 -5.54 21.66
N GLN A 259 -7.81 -4.97 20.52
CA GLN A 259 -8.69 -3.83 20.40
C GLN A 259 -9.44 -3.85 19.06
N SER A 260 -10.59 -3.18 18.99
CA SER A 260 -11.30 -2.99 17.73
C SER A 260 -10.59 -1.96 16.85
N PHE A 261 -10.23 -2.33 15.62
CA PHE A 261 -9.74 -1.37 14.64
C PHE A 261 -10.86 -0.93 13.70
N TYR A 262 -11.17 0.37 13.71
CA TYR A 262 -12.19 0.94 12.84
C TYR A 262 -11.56 1.56 11.60
N LYS A 263 -11.97 1.11 10.41
CA LYS A 263 -11.57 1.74 9.14
C LYS A 263 -12.50 2.91 8.88
N VAL A 264 -11.93 4.12 8.87
CA VAL A 264 -12.64 5.34 8.46
C VAL A 264 -12.39 5.56 6.97
N LYS A 265 -13.44 5.45 6.14
CA LYS A 265 -13.38 5.87 4.73
C LYS A 265 -13.93 7.28 4.62
N ILE A 266 -13.07 8.24 4.27
CA ILE A 266 -13.50 9.61 3.95
C ILE A 266 -14.00 9.60 2.50
N VAL A 267 -15.30 9.84 2.32
CA VAL A 267 -15.92 9.98 1.00
C VAL A 267 -16.27 11.45 0.83
N ASN A 268 -15.33 12.23 0.27
CA ASN A 268 -15.53 13.40 -0.60
C ASN A 268 -14.24 14.23 -0.73
N ASN A 269 -14.08 14.90 -1.88
CA ASN A 269 -12.94 15.71 -2.31
C ASN A 269 -12.57 16.86 -1.35
N VAL A 270 -11.94 16.56 -0.22
CA VAL A 270 -11.20 17.55 0.57
C VAL A 270 -9.81 17.00 0.83
N SER A 271 -8.80 17.64 0.22
CA SER A 271 -7.40 17.47 0.58
C SER A 271 -7.20 17.98 2.00
N ILE A 272 -7.18 17.08 2.98
CA ILE A 272 -6.72 17.41 4.33
C ILE A 272 -5.24 17.05 4.38
N GLU A 273 -4.35 18.04 4.33
CA GLU A 273 -2.94 17.85 4.71
C GLU A 273 -2.83 17.72 6.24
N ALA A 274 -3.26 16.58 6.78
CA ALA A 274 -2.99 16.24 8.17
C ALA A 274 -2.88 14.71 8.35
N LEU A 275 -1.74 14.28 8.88
CA LEU A 275 -1.55 12.93 9.43
C LEU A 275 -2.47 12.76 10.64
N LEU A 276 -3.57 12.02 10.48
CA LEU A 276 -4.40 11.55 11.59
C LEU A 276 -3.54 10.63 12.46
N THR A 277 -3.40 10.95 13.74
CA THR A 277 -2.49 10.23 14.64
C THR A 277 -3.19 9.07 15.35
N TYR A 278 -4.50 9.15 15.56
CA TYR A 278 -5.28 8.17 16.32
C TYR A 278 -6.79 8.34 16.05
N VAL A 279 -7.54 7.24 16.09
CA VAL A 279 -9.01 7.23 16.14
C VAL A 279 -9.38 6.54 17.45
N ASP A 280 -9.86 7.31 18.41
CA ASP A 280 -10.40 6.78 19.68
C ASP A 280 -11.86 6.41 19.45
N VAL A 281 -12.21 5.15 19.72
CA VAL A 281 -13.60 4.67 19.68
C VAL A 281 -13.90 4.01 21.02
N ASP A 282 -14.55 4.78 21.88
CA ASP A 282 -15.23 4.34 23.11
C ASP A 282 -16.73 4.19 22.79
N ASP A 283 -17.46 3.44 23.62
CA ASP A 283 -18.93 3.23 23.61
C ASP A 283 -19.80 4.51 23.46
N SER A 284 -19.18 5.69 23.46
CA SER A 284 -19.82 7.00 23.35
C SER A 284 -19.18 8.00 22.36
N ARG A 285 -18.03 7.74 21.71
CA ARG A 285 -17.29 8.78 20.94
C ARG A 285 -16.46 8.26 19.76
N VAL A 286 -16.40 9.05 18.66
CA VAL A 286 -15.34 8.98 17.63
C VAL A 286 -14.58 10.30 17.66
N VAL A 287 -13.30 10.28 18.06
CA VAL A 287 -12.48 11.49 18.11
C VAL A 287 -11.35 11.43 17.09
N LEU A 288 -11.35 12.37 16.14
CA LEU A 288 -10.25 12.58 15.19
C LEU A 288 -9.27 13.59 15.81
N LYS A 289 -8.09 13.12 16.26
CA LYS A 289 -7.07 13.97 16.90
C LYS A 289 -5.84 14.21 16.03
N LYS A 290 -5.25 15.41 16.16
CA LYS A 290 -3.90 15.78 15.66
C LYS A 290 -3.03 16.14 16.88
N GLY A 291 -2.36 15.15 17.47
CA GLY A 291 -1.70 15.29 18.77
C GLY A 291 -2.71 15.48 19.91
N ASP A 292 -2.39 16.29 20.93
CA ASP A 292 -3.26 16.55 22.09
C ASP A 292 -4.41 17.55 21.83
N ASN A 293 -4.51 18.08 20.60
CA ASN A 293 -5.51 19.08 20.23
C ASN A 293 -6.62 18.49 19.36
N ASN A 294 -7.86 18.94 19.60
CA ASN A 294 -9.02 18.66 18.77
C ASN A 294 -8.91 19.41 17.42
N LEU A 295 -9.33 18.77 16.32
CA LEU A 295 -9.44 19.43 15.02
C LEU A 295 -10.60 20.44 15.02
N THR A 296 -10.33 21.71 14.71
CA THR A 296 -11.34 22.76 14.52
C THR A 296 -11.53 23.00 13.02
N PHE A 297 -12.77 22.88 12.52
CA PHE A 297 -13.11 23.14 11.12
C PHE A 297 -13.60 24.58 10.96
N ILE A 298 -13.11 25.30 9.94
CA ILE A 298 -13.32 26.77 9.79
C ILE A 298 -14.45 27.09 8.79
N GLN A 299 -15.11 26.09 8.19
CA GLN A 299 -16.28 26.26 7.32
C GLN A 299 -17.23 25.06 7.41
N ASN A 300 -18.49 25.28 7.01
CA ASN A 300 -19.53 24.25 6.96
C ASN A 300 -19.17 23.15 5.94
N TYR A 301 -18.92 21.93 6.40
CA TYR A 301 -18.70 20.77 5.55
C TYR A 301 -19.50 19.57 6.06
N THR A 302 -20.03 18.78 5.13
CA THR A 302 -20.60 17.47 5.43
C THR A 302 -19.47 16.44 5.43
N VAL A 303 -19.13 15.89 6.61
CA VAL A 303 -18.19 14.77 6.71
C VAL A 303 -18.99 13.47 6.78
N GLY A 304 -18.97 12.68 5.71
CA GLY A 304 -19.43 11.29 5.76
C GLY A 304 -18.36 10.43 6.40
N VAL A 305 -18.54 10.02 7.66
CA VAL A 305 -17.68 9.05 8.33
C VAL A 305 -18.29 7.67 8.11
N TYR A 306 -17.71 6.90 7.20
CA TYR A 306 -18.06 5.50 7.05
C TYR A 306 -17.14 4.70 7.97
N VAL A 307 -17.72 4.08 8.99
CA VAL A 307 -17.03 3.09 9.82
C VAL A 307 -17.32 1.73 9.23
N THR A 308 -16.35 1.13 8.56
CA THR A 308 -16.47 -0.27 8.12
C THR A 308 -15.87 -1.19 9.17
N TYR A 309 -16.69 -2.09 9.70
CA TYR A 309 -16.23 -3.25 10.46
C TYR A 309 -15.87 -4.35 9.46
N GLN A 310 -14.68 -4.93 9.58
CA GLN A 310 -14.29 -6.07 8.75
C GLN A 310 -13.94 -7.26 9.64
N SER A 311 -14.98 -7.93 10.14
CA SER A 311 -14.89 -9.35 10.50
C SER A 311 -15.13 -10.16 9.23
N CYS A 312 -14.22 -11.09 8.92
CA CYS A 312 -14.22 -11.83 7.66
C CYS A 312 -15.46 -12.73 7.49
N ASN A 313 -16.51 -12.18 6.88
CA ASN A 313 -17.37 -12.77 5.83
C ASN A 313 -18.72 -12.06 5.67
N ASN A 314 -19.01 -11.05 6.50
CA ASN A 314 -20.17 -10.17 6.29
C ASN A 314 -19.70 -8.71 6.29
N THR A 315 -19.82 -8.06 5.14
CA THR A 315 -19.69 -6.59 5.07
C THR A 315 -20.99 -6.00 5.61
N LEU A 316 -21.04 -5.67 6.90
CA LEU A 316 -22.12 -4.83 7.41
C LEU A 316 -21.70 -3.37 7.22
N LEU A 317 -22.31 -2.70 6.24
CA LEU A 317 -22.19 -1.25 6.08
C LEU A 317 -23.14 -0.61 7.11
N LYS A 318 -22.60 0.01 8.16
CA LYS A 318 -23.40 0.88 9.03
C LYS A 318 -23.20 2.32 8.56
N GLU A 319 -24.24 2.90 7.98
CA GLU A 319 -24.29 4.32 7.66
C GLU A 319 -24.55 5.09 8.96
N ILE A 320 -23.65 6.00 9.33
CA ILE A 320 -23.94 7.03 10.34
C ILE A 320 -24.34 8.27 9.53
N GLN A 321 -25.63 8.61 9.55
CA GLN A 321 -26.18 9.65 8.68
C GLN A 321 -25.76 11.07 9.13
N THR A 322 -25.42 11.89 8.12
CA THR A 322 -25.34 13.36 8.01
C THR A 322 -25.23 14.23 9.27
N VAL A 323 -24.21 15.10 9.31
CA VAL A 323 -24.16 16.25 10.21
C VAL A 323 -23.94 17.55 9.42
N THR A 324 -24.85 18.51 9.60
CA THR A 324 -24.69 19.93 9.25
C THR A 324 -24.27 20.70 10.51
N SER A 325 -23.23 21.52 10.40
CA SER A 325 -22.50 22.12 11.54
C SER A 325 -23.09 23.41 12.13
N ASP A 326 -22.82 23.64 13.42
CA ASP A 326 -22.57 24.94 14.08
C ASP A 326 -21.28 24.79 14.96
N PRO A 327 -20.47 25.82 15.28
CA PRO A 327 -19.04 25.78 15.01
C PRO A 327 -18.16 25.60 16.26
N THR A 328 -18.68 25.17 17.41
CA THR A 328 -17.91 25.24 18.67
C THR A 328 -17.63 23.92 19.38
N SER A 329 -18.35 22.83 19.05
CA SER A 329 -18.00 21.46 19.45
C SER A 329 -19.10 20.52 18.95
N PHE A 330 -18.75 19.32 18.48
CA PHE A 330 -19.76 18.29 18.17
C PHE A 330 -19.65 17.08 19.10
N MET A 331 -20.81 16.67 19.62
CA MET A 331 -21.07 15.46 20.39
C MET A 331 -22.13 14.67 19.62
N ILE A 332 -21.96 13.35 19.47
CA ILE A 332 -22.99 12.44 18.93
C ILE A 332 -23.55 11.66 20.13
N SER A 333 -24.87 11.63 20.32
CA SER A 333 -25.55 10.89 21.40
C SER A 333 -26.05 9.52 20.93
N ASN A 334 -26.12 8.57 21.88
CA ASN A 334 -26.31 7.12 21.67
C ASN A 334 -27.73 6.65 21.29
N GLU A 335 -28.65 7.54 20.91
CA GLU A 335 -30.08 7.16 20.77
C GLU A 335 -30.40 6.23 19.57
N ASN A 336 -29.41 5.79 18.79
CA ASN A 336 -29.61 4.85 17.67
C ASN A 336 -28.68 3.62 17.69
N ILE A 337 -28.17 3.22 18.86
CA ILE A 337 -27.45 1.95 19.01
C ILE A 337 -28.44 0.86 19.43
N THR A 338 -28.79 -0.02 18.50
CA THR A 338 -29.35 -1.34 18.82
C THR A 338 -28.26 -2.38 18.61
N GLU A 339 -27.76 -2.99 19.68
CA GLU A 339 -27.00 -4.24 19.61
C GLU A 339 -27.92 -5.34 19.09
N MET A 340 -27.49 -6.06 18.05
CA MET A 340 -28.00 -7.41 17.79
C MET A 340 -26.85 -8.38 18.05
N CYS A 341 -26.59 -8.61 19.33
CA CYS A 341 -25.84 -9.76 19.78
C CYS A 341 -26.85 -10.87 20.04
N SER A 342 -27.11 -11.76 19.08
CA SER A 342 -27.81 -13.02 19.38
C SER A 342 -26.77 -14.04 19.84
N THR A 343 -26.86 -14.37 21.12
CA THR A 343 -26.21 -15.49 21.80
C THR A 343 -26.25 -16.78 20.97
N ILE A 344 -25.10 -17.40 20.77
CA ILE A 344 -25.02 -18.84 20.46
C ILE A 344 -24.81 -19.53 21.80
N GLU A 345 -25.90 -20.03 22.39
CA GLU A 345 -25.79 -21.05 23.44
C GLU A 345 -25.41 -22.37 22.77
N THR A 346 -24.24 -22.91 23.14
CA THR A 346 -23.89 -24.30 22.87
C THR A 346 -24.61 -25.20 23.88
N PRO A 347 -25.18 -26.35 23.47
CA PRO A 347 -25.91 -27.22 24.38
C PRO A 347 -24.92 -27.97 25.30
N THR A 348 -25.00 -27.70 26.60
CA THR A 348 -24.49 -28.59 27.64
C THR A 348 -25.52 -29.68 27.89
N GLY A 349 -25.14 -30.93 27.66
CA GLY A 349 -25.86 -32.06 28.23
C GLY A 349 -25.45 -32.22 29.69
N ASP A 350 -26.44 -32.41 30.56
CA ASP A 350 -26.30 -33.13 31.82
C ASP A 350 -27.61 -33.91 32.06
N GLU A 351 -27.42 -35.11 32.59
CA GLU A 351 -28.40 -36.17 32.80
C GLU A 351 -29.39 -35.89 33.97
N GLU A 352 -30.39 -36.75 34.02
CA GLU A 352 -31.28 -37.08 35.14
C GLU A 352 -32.44 -36.12 35.47
N SER A 353 -33.64 -36.50 35.03
CA SER A 353 -34.66 -36.97 35.99
C SER A 353 -35.77 -37.78 35.31
N VAL A 354 -36.35 -38.64 36.12
CA VAL A 354 -37.03 -39.90 35.84
C VAL A 354 -38.56 -39.74 35.96
N GLN A 355 -39.31 -40.64 35.28
CA GLN A 355 -40.75 -41.00 35.44
C GLN A 355 -41.80 -40.01 34.86
N THR A 356 -42.92 -40.41 34.23
CA THR A 356 -43.59 -41.70 33.95
C THR A 356 -44.80 -41.47 33.02
N LYS A 357 -45.13 -42.48 32.17
CA LYS A 357 -46.48 -42.98 31.75
C LYS A 357 -47.46 -42.00 31.07
N SER A 358 -48.34 -42.34 30.12
CA SER A 358 -48.92 -43.61 29.61
C SER A 358 -49.94 -43.25 28.50
N ASP A 359 -50.11 -44.15 27.52
CA ASP A 359 -51.32 -44.53 26.74
C ASP A 359 -52.10 -43.41 25.98
N ASP A 360 -52.82 -43.57 24.85
CA ASP A 360 -53.40 -44.71 24.16
C ASP A 360 -53.89 -44.28 22.73
N GLU A 361 -54.05 -45.28 21.86
CA GLU A 361 -54.92 -45.46 20.68
C GLU A 361 -55.61 -44.32 19.85
N SER A 362 -55.34 -44.40 18.53
CA SER A 362 -56.32 -44.64 17.43
C SER A 362 -56.98 -43.50 16.61
N VAL A 363 -57.19 -43.86 15.33
CA VAL A 363 -58.16 -43.39 14.31
C VAL A 363 -57.76 -42.29 13.30
N ASN A 364 -57.75 -42.70 12.03
CA ASN A 364 -57.89 -41.90 10.78
C ASN A 364 -59.31 -42.22 10.22
N PRO A 365 -59.98 -41.49 9.28
CA PRO A 365 -59.55 -40.35 8.43
C PRO A 365 -60.61 -39.23 8.19
N THR A 366 -60.23 -38.19 7.43
CA THR A 366 -60.96 -37.46 6.35
C THR A 366 -60.91 -35.92 6.38
N ASN A 367 -60.74 -35.39 5.16
CA ASN A 367 -61.14 -34.09 4.60
C ASN A 367 -60.31 -32.80 4.85
N ASP A 368 -59.48 -32.50 3.84
CA ASP A 368 -59.60 -31.40 2.86
C ASP A 368 -59.45 -29.91 3.27
N GLN A 369 -58.60 -29.25 2.47
CA GLN A 369 -58.45 -27.83 2.15
C GLN A 369 -57.79 -26.81 3.13
N ASN A 370 -56.71 -26.24 2.59
CA ASN A 370 -56.29 -24.82 2.60
C ASN A 370 -55.27 -24.26 3.63
N ALA A 371 -54.08 -24.01 3.08
CA ALA A 371 -53.38 -22.72 3.01
C ALA A 371 -52.12 -22.48 3.88
N ASP A 372 -51.08 -22.06 3.16
CA ASP A 372 -49.92 -21.24 3.54
C ASP A 372 -48.73 -21.85 4.31
N ASN A 373 -47.85 -22.52 3.57
CA ASN A 373 -46.42 -22.34 3.76
C ASN A 373 -45.63 -22.45 2.43
N LYS A 374 -45.60 -21.34 1.68
CA LYS A 374 -44.59 -21.06 0.65
C LYS A 374 -44.32 -19.57 0.68
N ASN A 375 -43.28 -19.13 1.40
CA ASN A 375 -42.55 -17.91 1.08
C ASN A 375 -41.28 -17.76 1.93
N VAL A 376 -40.24 -18.54 1.63
CA VAL A 376 -38.84 -18.13 1.88
C VAL A 376 -37.88 -18.48 0.73
N SER A 377 -38.23 -19.34 -0.24
CA SER A 377 -37.29 -19.70 -1.34
C SER A 377 -37.42 -18.91 -2.64
N ALA A 378 -38.34 -17.94 -2.77
CA ALA A 378 -38.56 -17.20 -4.01
C ALA A 378 -37.68 -15.93 -4.20
N ASN A 379 -37.08 -15.39 -3.12
CA ASN A 379 -36.35 -14.12 -3.20
C ASN A 379 -34.84 -14.26 -3.43
N VAL A 380 -34.24 -15.43 -3.16
CA VAL A 380 -32.80 -15.64 -3.42
C VAL A 380 -32.55 -15.99 -4.89
N GLY A 381 -33.42 -16.78 -5.51
CA GLY A 381 -33.31 -17.14 -6.94
C GLY A 381 -33.51 -15.95 -7.89
N THR A 382 -34.43 -15.05 -7.56
CA THR A 382 -34.76 -13.89 -8.41
C THR A 382 -33.65 -12.82 -8.36
N VAL A 383 -33.05 -12.59 -7.20
CA VAL A 383 -31.94 -11.62 -7.05
C VAL A 383 -30.66 -12.12 -7.71
N VAL A 384 -30.33 -13.42 -7.57
CA VAL A 384 -29.17 -14.02 -8.26
C VAL A 384 -29.37 -14.02 -9.78
N GLY A 385 -30.59 -14.28 -10.26
CA GLY A 385 -30.92 -14.22 -11.68
C GLY A 385 -30.77 -12.82 -12.29
N ILE A 386 -31.19 -11.77 -11.58
CA ILE A 386 -31.07 -10.37 -12.03
C ILE A 386 -29.59 -9.94 -12.06
N VAL A 387 -28.79 -10.28 -11.05
CA VAL A 387 -27.36 -9.96 -11.02
C VAL A 387 -26.62 -10.66 -12.16
N PHE A 388 -26.94 -11.93 -12.43
CA PHE A 388 -26.31 -12.67 -13.52
C PHE A 388 -26.70 -12.10 -14.89
N ALA A 389 -27.97 -11.73 -15.09
CA ALA A 389 -28.44 -11.10 -16.32
C ALA A 389 -27.77 -9.73 -16.57
N VAL A 390 -27.62 -8.90 -15.52
CA VAL A 390 -26.96 -7.60 -15.62
C VAL A 390 -25.47 -7.75 -15.96
N VAL A 391 -24.77 -8.72 -15.34
CA VAL A 391 -23.36 -9.01 -15.65
C VAL A 391 -23.20 -9.49 -17.09
N VAL A 392 -24.08 -10.38 -17.58
CA VAL A 392 -24.05 -10.87 -18.97
C VAL A 392 -24.29 -9.73 -19.95
N VAL A 393 -25.26 -8.85 -19.69
CA VAL A 393 -25.52 -7.67 -20.55
C VAL A 393 -24.33 -6.71 -20.57
N ILE A 394 -23.70 -6.45 -19.42
CA ILE A 394 -22.50 -5.59 -19.35
C ILE A 394 -21.33 -6.21 -20.12
N VAL A 395 -21.10 -7.53 -20.00
CA VAL A 395 -20.05 -8.23 -20.74
C VAL A 395 -20.31 -8.18 -22.25
N VAL A 396 -21.56 -8.40 -22.70
CA VAL A 396 -21.92 -8.30 -24.12
C VAL A 396 -21.71 -6.87 -24.64
N ILE A 397 -22.09 -5.84 -23.89
CA ILE A 397 -21.85 -4.44 -24.26
C ILE A 397 -20.35 -4.16 -24.38
N ILE A 398 -19.54 -4.61 -23.42
CA ILE A 398 -18.07 -4.44 -23.46
C ILE A 398 -17.48 -5.13 -24.69
N VAL A 399 -17.90 -6.35 -25.00
CA VAL A 399 -17.43 -7.09 -26.19
C VAL A 399 -17.82 -6.37 -27.48
N VAL A 400 -19.06 -5.88 -27.60
CA VAL A 400 -19.52 -5.10 -28.77
C VAL A 400 -18.73 -3.80 -28.93
N VAL A 401 -18.48 -3.08 -27.82
CA VAL A 401 -17.67 -1.85 -27.82
C VAL A 401 -16.23 -2.14 -28.26
N LEU A 402 -15.62 -3.22 -27.77
CA LEU A 402 -14.27 -3.63 -28.16
C LEU A 402 -14.20 -4.02 -29.65
N ILE A 403 -15.22 -4.70 -30.17
CA ILE A 403 -15.32 -5.03 -31.61
C ILE A 403 -15.41 -3.74 -32.44
N PHE A 404 -16.23 -2.77 -32.02
CA PHE A 404 -16.35 -1.47 -32.70
C PHE A 404 -15.05 -0.67 -32.66
N ILE A 405 -14.34 -0.65 -31.53
CA ILE A 405 -13.04 0.02 -31.38
C ILE A 405 -12.00 -0.64 -32.30
N LYS A 406 -11.98 -1.99 -32.36
CA LYS A 406 -11.06 -2.74 -33.22
C LYS A 406 -11.36 -2.50 -34.71
N LYS A 407 -12.64 -2.44 -35.10
CA LYS A 407 -13.06 -2.12 -36.48
C LYS A 407 -12.67 -0.70 -36.87
N ARG A 408 -12.92 0.30 -36.01
CA ARG A 408 -12.46 1.70 -36.24
C ARG A 408 -10.94 1.82 -36.38
N LYS A 409 -10.17 1.04 -35.61
CA LYS A 409 -8.70 1.05 -35.67
C LYS A 409 -8.19 0.39 -36.97
N HIS A 410 -8.88 -0.65 -37.45
CA HIS A 410 -8.60 -1.27 -38.74
C HIS A 410 -8.91 -0.33 -39.91
N ASP A 411 -10.06 0.33 -39.90
CA ASP A 411 -10.49 1.25 -40.98
C ASP A 411 -9.61 2.51 -41.06
N ARG A 412 -9.07 3.01 -39.94
CA ARG A 412 -8.05 4.07 -39.93
C ARG A 412 -6.70 3.59 -40.48
N SER A 413 -6.33 2.34 -40.25
CA SER A 413 -5.07 1.77 -40.74
C SER A 413 -5.09 1.53 -42.24
N SER A 414 -6.24 1.12 -42.80
CA SER A 414 -6.43 0.96 -44.24
C SER A 414 -6.54 2.29 -44.99
N SER A 415 -7.13 3.33 -44.39
CA SER A 415 -7.17 4.67 -45.01
C SER A 415 -5.79 5.32 -45.08
N LEU A 416 -4.94 5.13 -44.06
CA LEU A 416 -3.57 5.65 -44.03
C LEU A 416 -2.68 4.95 -45.08
N LYS A 417 -2.83 3.63 -45.27
CA LYS A 417 -2.09 2.90 -46.32
C LYS A 417 -2.50 3.28 -47.75
N ASN A 418 -3.74 3.70 -47.97
CA ASN A 418 -4.19 4.17 -49.29
C ASN A 418 -3.78 5.63 -49.61
N GLN A 419 -3.40 6.43 -48.60
CA GLN A 419 -2.82 7.76 -48.82
C GLN A 419 -1.32 7.70 -49.11
N GLU A 420 -0.59 6.68 -48.64
CA GLU A 420 0.85 6.49 -48.95
C GLU A 420 1.11 5.83 -50.32
N ILE A 421 0.09 5.31 -51.01
CA ILE A 421 0.22 4.72 -52.36
C ILE A 421 -0.14 5.75 -53.46
N ASN A 422 -0.77 6.88 -53.11
CA ASN A 422 -1.21 7.92 -54.06
C ASN A 422 -0.50 9.29 -53.87
N ALA A 423 0.62 9.31 -53.16
CA ALA A 423 1.55 10.43 -53.03
C ALA A 423 2.95 9.97 -53.42
#